data_AF-A0A947BJE3-F1
#
_entry.id   AF-A0A947BJE3-F1
#
_cell.length_a   1.000
_cell.length_b   1.000
_cell.length_c   1.000
_cell.angle_alpha   90.00
_cell.angle_beta   90.00
_cell.angle_gamma   90.00
#
_symmetry.space_group_name_H-M   'P 1'
#
loop_
_entity.id
_entity.type
_entity.pdbx_description
1 polymer ?
#
loop_
_entity_poly.entity_id
_entity_poly.type
_entity_poly.pdbx_seq_one_letter_code
_entity_poly.pdbx_strand_id
1 'polypeptide(L)'
;ENTADTWRGLWMCLIATYFASIGNIISVRNQKTGIPVVQTNAGGMAYGALIMMVFAVIGGASFNYDYTLSYSVSLVYLAVFGSILAFGSYLTLVGRIGADKAAYAAVLFPVIALGLSTLFESYQWTLQAVFGFALVLLGNYVVLSRSKK
;
A
#
# COMPACT_ATOMS: atom_id res chain seq x y z
N GLU A 1 19.63 -19.55 -4.64
CA GLU A 1 18.95 -18.32 -5.08
C GLU A 1 19.89 -17.54 -6.00
N ASN A 2 19.39 -16.99 -7.11
CA ASN A 2 20.20 -16.16 -7.99
C ASN A 2 20.40 -14.78 -7.35
N THR A 3 21.64 -14.44 -6.98
CA THR A 3 22.01 -13.12 -6.41
C THR A 3 21.53 -11.95 -7.28
N ALA A 4 21.45 -12.15 -8.60
CA ALA A 4 20.94 -11.17 -9.55
C ALA A 4 19.46 -10.84 -9.35
N ASP A 5 18.63 -11.81 -8.98
CA ASP A 5 17.20 -11.61 -8.74
C ASP A 5 16.95 -10.91 -7.39
N THR A 6 17.77 -11.22 -6.38
CA THR A 6 17.76 -10.49 -5.10
C THR A 6 18.05 -8.99 -5.29
N TRP A 7 19.05 -8.66 -6.11
CA TRP A 7 19.42 -7.26 -6.37
C TRP A 7 18.32 -6.51 -7.16
N ARG A 8 17.71 -7.17 -8.14
CA ARG A 8 16.57 -6.62 -8.88
C ARG A 8 15.38 -6.31 -7.96
N GLY A 9 15.03 -7.26 -7.09
CA GLY A 9 13.97 -7.07 -6.10
C GLY A 9 14.26 -5.90 -5.16
N LEU A 10 15.50 -5.77 -4.68
CA LEU A 10 15.92 -4.66 -3.83
C LEU A 10 15.72 -3.30 -4.53
N TRP A 11 16.17 -3.17 -5.78
CA TRP A 11 15.98 -1.93 -6.56
C TRP A 11 14.52 -1.61 -6.80
N MET A 12 13.70 -2.61 -7.12
CA MET A 12 12.25 -2.42 -7.29
C MET A 12 11.61 -1.88 -6.00
N CYS A 13 11.97 -2.43 -4.84
CA CYS A 13 11.47 -1.95 -3.54
C CYS A 13 11.91 -0.52 -3.24
N LEU A 14 13.17 -0.17 -3.52
CA LEU A 14 13.69 1.19 -3.31
C LEU A 14 12.99 2.21 -4.21
N ILE A 15 12.83 1.88 -5.49
CA ILE A 15 12.13 2.72 -6.46
C ILE A 15 10.66 2.90 -6.05
N ALA A 16 9.97 1.81 -5.72
CA ALA A 16 8.57 1.86 -5.27
C ALA A 16 8.41 2.74 -4.02
N THR A 17 9.29 2.59 -3.03
CA THR A 17 9.26 3.39 -1.79
C THR A 17 9.55 4.87 -2.08
N TYR A 18 10.48 5.16 -2.99
CA TYR A 18 10.80 6.52 -3.41
C TYR A 18 9.59 7.22 -4.06
N PHE A 19 8.92 6.55 -5.02
CA PHE A 19 7.70 7.07 -5.64
C PHE A 19 6.55 7.25 -4.64
N ALA A 20 6.38 6.30 -3.71
CA ALA A 20 5.40 6.40 -2.64
C ALA A 20 5.65 7.63 -1.74
N SER A 21 6.92 7.89 -1.40
CA SER A 21 7.33 9.06 -0.61
C SER A 21 7.03 10.37 -1.34
N ILE A 22 7.37 10.47 -2.63
CA ILE A 22 7.03 11.63 -3.47
C ILE A 22 5.50 11.84 -3.49
N GLY A 23 4.73 10.77 -3.68
CA GLY A 23 3.26 10.82 -3.67
C GLY A 23 2.70 11.37 -2.36
N ASN A 24 3.24 10.93 -1.21
CA ASN A 24 2.84 11.44 0.10
C ASN A 24 3.15 12.94 0.26
N ILE A 25 4.33 13.40 -0.17
CA ILE A 25 4.74 14.81 -0.09
C ILE A 25 3.87 15.69 -1.00
N ILE A 26 3.61 15.25 -2.23
CA ILE A 26 2.72 15.95 -3.18
C ILE A 26 1.30 16.00 -2.62
N SER A 27 0.81 14.91 -2.01
CA SER A 27 -0.51 14.90 -1.36
C SER A 27 -0.61 15.94 -0.25
N VAL A 28 0.39 16.02 0.64
CA VAL A 28 0.44 17.08 1.67
C VAL A 28 0.44 18.47 1.03
N ARG A 29 1.21 18.68 -0.05
CA ARG A 29 1.25 19.97 -0.76
C ARG A 29 -0.12 20.35 -1.35
N ASN A 30 -0.77 19.42 -2.05
CA ASN A 30 -2.06 19.65 -2.70
C ASN A 30 -3.16 19.95 -1.68
N GLN A 31 -3.13 19.29 -0.52
CA GLN A 31 -4.06 19.56 0.57
C GLN A 31 -3.81 20.93 1.21
N LYS A 32 -2.55 21.35 1.36
CA LYS A 32 -2.20 22.72 1.82
C LYS A 32 -2.68 23.81 0.87
N THR A 33 -2.77 23.53 -0.42
CA THR A 33 -3.34 24.45 -1.43
C THR A 33 -4.87 24.36 -1.52
N GLY A 34 -5.53 23.59 -0.66
CA GLY A 34 -6.99 23.49 -0.60
C GLY A 34 -7.62 22.53 -1.61
N ILE A 35 -6.84 21.70 -2.31
CA ILE A 35 -7.37 20.74 -3.28
C ILE A 35 -7.99 19.55 -2.52
N PRO A 36 -9.27 19.18 -2.77
CA PRO A 36 -9.92 18.06 -2.10
C PRO A 36 -9.19 16.72 -2.30
N VAL A 37 -9.06 15.95 -1.22
CA VAL A 37 -8.38 14.63 -1.21
C VAL A 37 -9.01 13.64 -2.18
N VAL A 38 -10.34 13.64 -2.28
CA VAL A 38 -11.05 12.70 -3.17
C VAL A 38 -10.69 12.95 -4.63
N GLN A 39 -10.57 14.23 -5.04
CA GLN A 39 -10.24 14.59 -6.42
C GLN A 39 -8.79 14.23 -6.76
N THR A 40 -7.84 14.51 -5.86
CA THR A 40 -6.43 14.15 -6.07
C THR A 40 -6.24 12.63 -6.09
N ASN A 41 -6.94 11.90 -5.21
CA ASN A 41 -6.91 10.45 -5.17
C ASN A 41 -7.52 9.84 -6.45
N ALA A 42 -8.67 10.33 -6.89
CA ALA A 42 -9.32 9.87 -8.13
C ALA A 42 -8.42 10.09 -9.35
N GLY A 43 -7.81 11.28 -9.47
CA GLY A 43 -6.85 11.57 -10.52
C GLY A 43 -5.63 10.65 -10.45
N GLY A 44 -5.02 10.49 -9.27
CA GLY A 44 -3.87 9.61 -9.06
C GLY A 44 -4.15 8.16 -9.42
N MET A 45 -5.30 7.61 -9.00
CA MET A 45 -5.73 6.26 -9.35
C MET A 45 -6.00 6.11 -10.86
N ALA A 46 -6.61 7.10 -11.51
CA ALA A 46 -6.86 7.06 -12.96
C ALA A 46 -5.55 7.04 -13.76
N TYR A 47 -4.60 7.94 -13.45
CA TYR A 47 -3.29 7.93 -14.09
C TYR A 47 -2.52 6.64 -13.79
N GLY A 48 -2.57 6.14 -12.55
CA GLY A 48 -1.97 4.87 -12.16
C GLY A 48 -2.52 3.69 -12.95
N ALA A 49 -3.85 3.62 -13.11
CA ALA A 49 -4.52 2.59 -13.90
C ALA A 49 -4.14 2.66 -15.39
N LEU A 50 -4.07 3.86 -15.97
CA LEU A 50 -3.65 4.05 -17.36
C LEU A 50 -2.19 3.63 -17.58
N ILE A 51 -1.28 4.04 -16.69
CA ILE A 51 0.13 3.65 -16.77
C ILE A 51 0.25 2.12 -16.64
N MET A 52 -0.44 1.53 -15.67
CA MET A 52 -0.47 0.07 -15.47
C MET A 52 -1.01 -0.66 -16.71
N MET A 53 -2.06 -0.13 -17.35
CA MET A 53 -2.60 -0.67 -18.59
C MET A 53 -1.57 -0.63 -19.73
N VAL A 54 -0.84 0.48 -19.89
CA VAL A 54 0.23 0.59 -20.90
C VAL A 54 1.33 -0.43 -20.64
N PHE A 55 1.77 -0.59 -19.39
CA PHE A 55 2.75 -1.62 -19.02
C PHE A 55 2.24 -3.04 -19.30
N ALA A 56 0.97 -3.32 -19.01
CA ALA A 56 0.37 -4.63 -19.28
C ALA A 56 0.31 -4.94 -20.78
N VAL A 57 -0.04 -3.96 -21.62
CA VAL A 57 -0.05 -4.11 -23.08
C VAL A 57 1.36 -4.33 -23.64
N ILE A 58 2.34 -3.50 -23.24
CA ILE A 58 3.74 -3.64 -23.68
C ILE A 58 4.33 -4.97 -23.22
N GLY A 59 3.97 -5.41 -22.01
CA GLY A 59 4.40 -6.69 -21.45
C GLY A 59 3.73 -7.92 -22.07
N GLY A 60 2.77 -7.75 -22.99
CA GLY A 60 2.05 -8.85 -23.62
C GLY A 60 1.11 -9.61 -22.66
N ALA A 61 0.63 -8.96 -21.60
CA ALA A 61 -0.29 -9.57 -20.65
C ALA A 61 -1.62 -9.92 -21.33
N SER A 62 -2.14 -11.11 -21.05
CA SER A 62 -3.45 -11.53 -21.55
C SER A 62 -4.57 -10.96 -20.67
N PHE A 63 -5.45 -10.17 -21.29
CA PHE A 63 -6.62 -9.61 -20.62
C PHE A 63 -7.74 -10.65 -20.55
N ASN A 64 -7.63 -11.58 -19.62
CA ASN A 64 -8.65 -12.60 -19.36
C ASN A 64 -9.59 -12.11 -18.27
N TYR A 65 -10.80 -11.69 -18.67
CA TYR A 65 -11.87 -11.37 -17.74
C TYR A 65 -12.76 -12.60 -17.55
N ASP A 66 -12.85 -13.09 -16.30
CA ASP A 66 -13.77 -14.16 -15.95
C ASP A 66 -15.15 -13.56 -15.64
N TYR A 67 -16.17 -13.96 -16.41
CA TYR A 67 -17.54 -13.47 -16.23
C TYR A 67 -18.26 -14.06 -15.01
N THR A 68 -17.58 -14.90 -14.22
CA THR A 68 -18.12 -15.45 -12.98
C THR A 68 -18.45 -14.34 -11.98
N LEU A 69 -19.63 -14.42 -11.36
CA LEU A 69 -20.09 -13.43 -10.37
C LEU A 69 -19.07 -13.21 -9.24
N SER A 70 -18.42 -14.29 -8.79
CA SER A 70 -17.38 -14.24 -7.75
C SER A 70 -16.17 -13.38 -8.15
N TYR A 71 -15.77 -13.41 -9.42
CA TYR A 71 -14.65 -12.60 -9.92
C TYR A 71 -15.05 -11.12 -9.94
N SER A 72 -16.20 -10.80 -10.53
CA SER A 72 -16.71 -9.43 -10.61
C SER A 72 -16.94 -8.79 -9.25
N VAL A 73 -17.53 -9.53 -8.31
CA VAL A 73 -17.75 -9.05 -6.93
C VAL A 73 -16.43 -8.82 -6.22
N SER A 74 -15.47 -9.75 -6.32
CA SER A 74 -14.14 -9.58 -5.72
C SER A 74 -13.39 -8.38 -6.31
N LEU A 75 -13.45 -8.20 -7.63
CA LEU A 75 -12.81 -7.09 -8.32
C LEU A 75 -13.40 -5.75 -7.87
N VAL A 76 -14.73 -5.63 -7.83
CA VAL A 76 -15.41 -4.41 -7.36
C VAL A 76 -15.11 -4.15 -5.89
N TYR A 77 -15.13 -5.19 -5.05
CA TYR A 77 -14.81 -5.09 -3.64
C TYR A 77 -13.40 -4.54 -3.41
N LEU A 78 -12.40 -5.12 -4.08
CA LEU A 78 -11.01 -4.67 -3.97
C LEU A 78 -10.79 -3.27 -4.56
N ALA A 79 -11.46 -2.93 -5.67
CA ALA A 79 -11.37 -1.61 -6.26
C ALA A 79 -11.96 -0.53 -5.33
N VAL A 80 -13.13 -0.77 -4.74
CA VAL A 80 -13.81 0.21 -3.89
C VAL A 80 -13.22 0.25 -2.49
N PHE A 81 -13.22 -0.87 -1.77
CA PHE A 81 -12.80 -0.92 -0.38
C PHE A 81 -11.29 -1.04 -0.25
N GLY A 82 -10.67 -1.91 -1.04
CA GLY A 82 -9.22 -2.14 -1.00
C GLY A 82 -8.37 -1.00 -1.58
N SER A 83 -8.94 -0.19 -2.48
CA SER A 83 -8.22 0.91 -3.13
C SER A 83 -8.85 2.28 -2.85
N ILE A 84 -10.02 2.60 -3.40
CA ILE A 84 -10.58 3.97 -3.36
C ILE A 84 -10.75 4.47 -1.91
N LEU A 85 -11.41 3.69 -1.07
CA LEU A 85 -11.69 4.06 0.33
C LEU A 85 -10.43 3.95 1.20
N ALA A 86 -9.62 2.91 1.01
CA ALA A 86 -8.38 2.72 1.76
C ALA A 86 -7.39 3.87 1.50
N PHE A 87 -7.08 4.16 0.24
CA PHE A 87 -6.19 5.27 -0.12
C PHE A 87 -6.79 6.64 0.19
N GLY A 88 -8.10 6.83 -0.01
CA GLY A 88 -8.76 8.07 0.37
C GLY A 88 -8.63 8.34 1.87
N SER A 89 -8.83 7.32 2.70
CA SER A 89 -8.67 7.42 4.16
C SER A 89 -7.21 7.66 4.55
N TYR A 90 -6.28 6.94 3.92
CA TYR A 90 -4.84 7.13 4.15
C TYR A 90 -4.37 8.54 3.76
N LEU A 91 -4.74 9.07 2.59
CA LEU A 91 -4.36 10.42 2.17
C LEU A 91 -5.02 11.50 3.04
N THR A 92 -6.24 11.25 3.52
CA THR A 92 -6.90 12.10 4.51
C THR A 92 -6.11 12.13 5.82
N LEU A 93 -5.62 10.97 6.28
CA LEU A 93 -4.75 10.88 7.45
C LEU A 93 -3.43 11.65 7.22
N VAL A 94 -2.77 11.44 6.09
CA VAL A 94 -1.55 12.16 5.67
C VAL A 94 -1.76 13.69 5.72
N GLY A 95 -2.91 14.19 5.28
CA GLY A 95 -3.24 15.61 5.36
C GLY A 95 -3.42 16.13 6.78
N ARG A 96 -3.98 15.32 7.68
CA ARG A 96 -4.28 15.71 9.06
C ARG A 96 -3.06 15.67 9.99
N ILE A 97 -2.25 14.61 9.91
CA ILE A 97 -1.13 14.39 10.84
C ILE A 97 0.26 14.51 10.20
N GLY A 98 0.31 14.77 8.89
CA GLY A 98 1.54 14.85 8.10
C GLY A 98 2.01 13.49 7.57
N ALA A 99 2.78 13.52 6.47
CA ALA A 99 3.27 12.33 5.77
C ALA A 99 4.17 11.44 6.65
N ASP A 100 5.00 12.04 7.51
CA ASP A 100 5.91 11.34 8.41
C ASP A 100 5.13 10.44 9.39
N LYS A 101 4.21 11.02 10.17
CA LYS A 101 3.40 10.28 11.14
C LYS A 101 2.45 9.28 10.46
N ALA A 102 1.89 9.63 9.31
CA ALA A 102 0.98 8.76 8.58
C ALA A 102 1.67 7.51 7.99
N ALA A 103 2.96 7.59 7.64
CA ALA A 103 3.72 6.44 7.13
C ALA A 103 3.77 5.28 8.14
N TYR A 104 3.72 5.58 9.45
CA TYR A 104 3.68 4.55 10.50
C TYR A 104 2.40 3.72 10.52
N ALA A 105 1.33 4.17 9.86
CA ALA A 105 0.12 3.37 9.71
C ALA A 105 0.38 2.09 8.89
N ALA A 106 1.36 2.10 7.98
CA ALA A 106 1.69 0.93 7.16
C ALA A 106 2.25 -0.25 7.99
N VAL A 107 2.74 -0.01 9.21
CA VAL A 107 3.16 -1.07 10.14
C VAL A 107 1.96 -1.90 10.61
N LEU A 108 0.74 -1.35 10.56
CA LEU A 108 -0.46 -2.14 10.84
C LEU A 108 -0.79 -3.11 9.70
N PHE A 109 -0.22 -2.96 8.50
CA PHE A 109 -0.55 -3.84 7.36
C PHE A 109 -0.15 -5.29 7.63
N PRO A 110 1.09 -5.62 8.06
CA PRO A 110 1.42 -6.99 8.45
C PRO A 110 0.56 -7.54 9.59
N VAL A 111 0.18 -6.69 10.55
CA VAL A 111 -0.69 -7.10 11.69
C VAL A 111 -2.05 -7.56 11.19
N ILE A 112 -2.69 -6.74 10.36
CA ILE A 112 -4.01 -7.06 9.81
C ILE A 112 -3.89 -8.22 8.83
N ALA A 113 -2.87 -8.23 7.97
CA ALA A 113 -2.66 -9.28 6.99
C ALA A 113 -2.46 -10.66 7.64
N LEU A 114 -1.52 -10.78 8.59
CA LEU A 114 -1.27 -12.06 9.29
C LEU A 114 -2.48 -12.48 10.14
N GLY A 115 -3.18 -11.52 10.75
CA GLY A 115 -4.42 -11.80 11.48
C GLY A 115 -5.50 -12.38 10.57
N LEU A 116 -5.75 -11.76 9.42
CA LEU A 116 -6.72 -12.26 8.43
C LEU A 116 -6.29 -13.62 7.86
N SER A 117 -5.01 -13.81 7.50
CA SER A 117 -4.52 -15.12 7.04
C SER A 117 -4.64 -16.21 8.12
N THR A 118 -4.49 -15.87 9.40
CA THR A 118 -4.73 -16.83 10.50
C THR A 118 -6.20 -17.23 10.57
N LEU A 119 -7.12 -16.27 10.41
CA LEU A 119 -8.56 -16.49 10.53
C LEU A 119 -9.19 -17.18 9.31
N PHE A 120 -8.77 -16.79 8.11
CA PHE A 120 -9.42 -17.18 6.85
C PHE A 120 -8.59 -18.17 6.03
N GLU A 121 -7.28 -18.22 6.19
CA GLU A 121 -6.37 -19.03 5.36
C GLU A 121 -5.69 -20.17 6.14
N SER A 122 -6.10 -20.41 7.40
CA SER A 122 -5.50 -21.42 8.29
C SER A 122 -3.97 -21.29 8.44
N TYR A 123 -3.47 -20.04 8.41
CA TYR A 123 -2.04 -19.75 8.47
C TYR A 123 -1.39 -20.32 9.74
N GLN A 124 -0.29 -21.03 9.56
CA GLN A 124 0.52 -21.61 10.63
C GLN A 124 1.65 -20.66 11.00
N TRP A 125 1.62 -20.16 12.23
CA TRP A 125 2.66 -19.26 12.73
C TRP A 125 4.00 -19.99 12.84
N THR A 126 4.99 -19.53 12.09
CA THR A 126 6.37 -19.99 12.22
C THR A 126 7.12 -19.13 13.22
N LEU A 127 8.18 -19.68 13.82
CA LEU A 127 9.02 -18.93 14.76
C LEU A 127 9.58 -17.65 14.10
N GLN A 128 9.97 -17.74 12.82
CA GLN A 128 10.49 -16.62 12.04
C GLN A 128 9.43 -15.53 11.83
N ALA A 129 8.18 -15.91 11.55
CA ALA A 129 7.08 -14.96 11.39
C ALA A 129 6.80 -14.21 12.71
N VAL A 130 6.82 -14.92 13.84
CA VAL A 130 6.65 -14.32 15.17
C VAL A 130 7.76 -13.32 15.47
N PHE A 131 9.02 -13.70 15.22
CA PHE A 131 10.16 -12.80 15.44
C PHE A 131 10.13 -11.56 14.53
N GLY A 132 9.84 -11.74 13.24
CA GLY A 132 9.70 -10.63 12.30
C GLY A 132 8.56 -9.70 12.68
N PHE A 133 7.42 -10.26 13.08
CA PHE A 133 6.27 -9.51 13.56
C PHE A 133 6.60 -8.68 14.81
N ALA A 134 7.26 -9.29 15.80
CA ALA A 134 7.70 -8.60 17.02
C ALA A 134 8.68 -7.45 16.69
N LEU A 135 9.64 -7.66 15.79
CA LEU A 135 10.59 -6.63 15.37
C LEU A 135 9.90 -5.43 14.70
N VAL A 136 8.91 -5.68 13.84
CA VAL A 136 8.12 -4.63 13.17
C VAL A 136 7.35 -3.80 14.20
N LEU A 137 6.70 -4.43 15.18
CA LEU A 137 5.98 -3.75 16.26
C LEU A 137 6.93 -2.93 17.15
N LEU A 138 8.07 -3.51 17.54
CA LEU A 138 9.07 -2.82 18.35
C LEU A 138 9.64 -1.60 17.63
N GLY A 139 9.96 -1.73 16.33
CA GLY A 139 10.44 -0.61 15.52
C GLY A 139 9.43 0.55 15.47
N ASN A 140 8.15 0.24 15.26
CA ASN A 140 7.09 1.24 15.26
C ASN A 140 6.94 1.93 16.63
N TYR A 141 6.96 1.16 17.72
CA TYR A 141 6.90 1.69 19.07
C TYR A 141 8.06 2.65 19.37
N VAL A 142 9.30 2.28 19.01
CA VAL A 142 10.48 3.13 19.24
C VAL A 142 10.35 4.48 18.52
N VAL A 143 9.87 4.49 17.27
CA VAL A 143 9.79 5.75 16.54
C VAL A 143 8.62 6.62 17.00
N LEU A 144 7.45 6.03 17.25
CA LEU A 144 6.30 6.77 17.77
C LEU A 144 6.56 7.30 19.19
N SER A 145 7.29 6.55 20.04
CA SER A 145 7.64 6.96 21.40
C SER A 145 8.61 8.16 21.44
N ARG A 146 9.42 8.37 20.40
CA ARG A 146 10.32 9.53 20.28
C ARG A 146 9.61 10.81 19.81
N SER A 147 8.35 10.74 19.38
CA SER A 147 7.56 11.93 19.00
C SER A 147 6.95 12.65 20.22
N LYS A 148 7.81 12.98 21.20
CA LYS A 148 7.54 13.98 22.25
C LYS A 148 8.78 14.86 22.39
N LYS A 149 8.89 15.85 21.53
CA LYS A 149 9.63 17.09 21.78
C LYS A 149 8.89 18.23 21.11
#